data_AF-A0A358SR43-F1
#
_entry.id   AF-A0A358SR43-F1
#
_cell.length_a   1.000
_cell.length_b   1.000
_cell.length_c   1.000
_cell.angle_alpha   90.00
_cell.angle_beta   90.00
_cell.angle_gamma   90.00
#
_symmetry.space_group_name_H-M   'P 1'
#
loop_
_entity.id
_entity.type
_entity.pdbx_description
1 polymer ?
#
loop_
_entity_poly.entity_id
_entity_poly.type
_entity_poly.pdbx_seq_one_letter_code
_entity_poly.pdbx_strand_id
1 'polypeptide(L)'
;MPTDVMNPATAVTWGPFIEAAAAQYTSDPGQVNPAVIKNMPAGYTLVRTIQMSDFLGPGQSRVFYGFVAAGGDPKTAVVALRGTATTTEWWDDLHWDLVPFTQVPD
;
A
#
# COMPACT_ATOMS: atom_id res chain seq x y z
N MET A 1 0.52 23.28 12.65
CA MET A 1 0.57 21.99 13.36
C MET A 1 -0.76 21.30 13.14
N PRO A 2 -0.80 20.09 12.57
CA PRO A 2 -2.03 19.30 12.54
C PRO A 2 -2.50 19.10 13.98
N THR A 3 -3.74 19.49 14.30
CA THR A 3 -4.32 19.39 15.65
C THR A 3 -5.05 18.07 15.88
N ASP A 4 -5.07 17.18 14.88
CA ASP A 4 -5.72 15.89 14.98
C ASP A 4 -4.87 14.93 15.79
N VAL A 5 -5.28 14.72 17.04
CA VAL A 5 -4.77 13.65 17.88
C VAL A 5 -5.19 12.32 17.25
N MET A 6 -4.22 11.49 16.88
CA MET A 6 -4.47 10.14 16.36
C MET A 6 -5.36 9.37 17.34
N ASN A 7 -6.51 8.89 16.84
CA ASN A 7 -7.41 8.02 17.57
C ASN A 7 -7.20 6.57 17.11
N PRO A 8 -6.72 5.66 17.97
CA PRO A 8 -6.51 4.26 17.60
C PRO A 8 -7.76 3.56 17.07
N ALA A 9 -8.95 3.90 17.59
CA ALA A 9 -10.20 3.33 17.10
C ALA A 9 -10.46 3.75 15.64
N THR A 10 -10.17 5.00 15.30
CA THR A 10 -10.23 5.48 13.91
C THR A 10 -9.14 4.88 13.04
N ALA A 11 -7.95 4.60 13.58
CA ALA A 11 -6.88 3.97 12.82
C ALA A 11 -7.27 2.54 12.36
N VAL A 12 -7.90 1.75 13.23
CA VAL A 12 -8.31 0.37 12.94
C VAL A 12 -9.34 0.29 11.81
N THR A 13 -10.18 1.31 11.62
CA THR A 13 -11.18 1.30 10.53
C THR A 13 -10.57 1.36 9.14
N TRP A 14 -9.29 1.72 9.01
CA TRP A 14 -8.56 1.68 7.73
C TRP A 14 -7.94 0.30 7.42
N GLY A 15 -7.88 -0.61 8.40
CA GLY A 15 -7.33 -1.95 8.25
C GLY A 15 -7.87 -2.75 7.04
N PRO A 16 -9.19 -2.74 6.75
CA PRO A 16 -9.74 -3.44 5.60
C PRO A 16 -9.13 -3.04 4.25
N PHE A 17 -8.63 -1.81 4.09
CA PHE A 17 -7.93 -1.42 2.86
C PHE A 17 -6.57 -2.09 2.72
N ILE A 18 -5.85 -2.26 3.84
CA ILE A 18 -4.56 -2.97 3.88
C ILE A 18 -4.79 -4.45 3.62
N GLU A 19 -5.82 -5.04 4.22
CA GLU A 19 -6.23 -6.42 3.95
C GLU A 19 -6.58 -6.62 2.47
N ALA A 20 -7.32 -5.69 1.85
CA ALA A 20 -7.64 -5.73 0.44
C ALA A 20 -6.37 -5.68 -0.45
N ALA A 21 -5.40 -4.85 -0.11
CA ALA A 21 -4.12 -4.77 -0.84
C ALA A 21 -3.33 -6.09 -0.73
N ALA A 22 -3.24 -6.65 0.47
CA ALA A 22 -2.58 -7.94 0.70
C ALA A 22 -3.30 -9.08 -0.03
N ALA A 23 -4.62 -9.18 0.12
CA ALA A 23 -5.43 -10.22 -0.49
C ALA A 23 -5.40 -10.17 -2.03
N GLN A 24 -5.35 -8.98 -2.62
CA GLN A 24 -5.20 -8.80 -4.06
C GLN A 24 -3.86 -9.40 -4.54
N TYR A 25 -2.75 -9.04 -3.87
CA TYR A 25 -1.43 -9.59 -4.22
C TYR A 25 -1.38 -11.10 -4.05
N THR A 26 -1.86 -11.63 -2.91
CA THR A 26 -1.88 -13.09 -2.66
C THR A 26 -2.73 -13.84 -3.68
N SER A 27 -3.78 -13.23 -4.23
CA SER A 27 -4.65 -13.90 -5.19
C SER A 27 -4.01 -14.14 -6.55
N ASP A 28 -3.21 -13.17 -7.03
CA ASP A 28 -2.45 -13.27 -8.28
C ASP A 28 -1.26 -12.30 -8.23
N PRO A 29 -0.09 -12.73 -7.74
CA PRO A 29 1.10 -11.89 -7.64
C PRO A 29 1.60 -11.36 -9.00
N GLY A 30 1.26 -12.05 -10.10
CA GLY A 30 1.62 -11.65 -11.46
C GLY A 30 0.70 -10.58 -12.03
N GLN A 31 -0.48 -10.37 -11.45
CA GLN A 31 -1.42 -9.34 -11.89
C GLN A 31 -1.04 -7.97 -11.33
N VAL A 32 -0.20 -7.24 -12.07
CA VAL A 32 0.29 -5.91 -11.67
C VAL A 32 -0.76 -4.79 -11.75
N ASN A 33 -1.80 -4.98 -12.57
CA ASN A 33 -2.86 -4.00 -12.84
C ASN A 33 -4.25 -4.66 -12.82
N PRO A 34 -4.75 -5.09 -11.67
CA PRO A 34 -6.11 -5.59 -11.57
C PRO A 34 -7.12 -4.48 -11.87
N ALA A 35 -8.16 -4.81 -12.63
CA ALA A 35 -9.24 -3.87 -12.96
C ALA A 35 -10.16 -3.57 -11.76
N VAL A 36 -10.19 -4.48 -10.78
CA VAL A 36 -10.92 -4.37 -9.52
C VAL A 36 -10.04 -4.89 -8.39
N ILE A 37 -10.15 -4.30 -7.20
CA ILE A 37 -9.43 -4.79 -6.01
C ILE A 37 -10.32 -5.77 -5.27
N LYS A 38 -9.78 -6.96 -5.00
CA LYS A 38 -10.42 -7.95 -4.15
C LYS A 38 -10.74 -7.36 -2.78
N ASN A 39 -11.97 -7.58 -2.31
CA ASN A 39 -12.45 -7.08 -1.01
C ASN A 39 -12.36 -5.56 -0.84
N MET A 40 -12.46 -4.77 -1.93
CA MET A 40 -12.55 -3.31 -1.83
C MET A 40 -13.63 -2.89 -0.81
N PRO A 41 -13.30 -2.05 0.19
CA PRO A 41 -14.28 -1.56 1.13
C PRO A 41 -15.47 -0.88 0.45
N ALA A 42 -16.68 -1.11 0.97
CA ALA A 42 -17.92 -0.62 0.38
C ALA A 42 -17.92 0.92 0.26
N GLY A 43 -18.48 1.42 -0.83
CA GLY A 43 -18.54 2.87 -1.10
C GLY A 43 -17.23 3.46 -1.65
N TYR A 44 -16.21 2.63 -1.89
CA TYR A 44 -14.95 3.04 -2.52
C TYR A 44 -14.79 2.44 -3.91
N THR A 45 -14.15 3.19 -4.79
CA THR A 45 -13.81 2.78 -6.16
C THR A 45 -12.32 2.88 -6.39
N LEU A 46 -11.79 1.93 -7.17
CA LEU A 46 -10.39 1.95 -7.60
C LEU A 46 -10.14 3.16 -8.52
N VAL A 47 -9.13 3.96 -8.16
CA VAL A 47 -8.66 5.08 -8.97
C VAL A 47 -7.43 4.66 -9.78
N ARG A 48 -6.42 4.10 -9.10
CA ARG A 48 -5.17 3.63 -9.71
C ARG A 48 -4.55 2.51 -8.88
N THR A 49 -3.76 1.67 -9.53
CA THR A 49 -2.87 0.70 -8.89
C THR A 49 -1.50 1.31 -8.64
N ILE A 50 -0.81 0.84 -7.61
CA ILE A 50 0.56 1.22 -7.27
C ILE A 50 1.42 -0.01 -7.48
N GLN A 51 2.55 0.19 -8.16
CA GLN A 51 3.51 -0.86 -8.45
C GLN A 51 4.87 -0.46 -7.92
N MET A 52 5.65 -1.45 -7.49
CA MET A 52 7.01 -1.28 -7.01
C MET A 52 7.90 -2.39 -7.58
N SER A 53 9.17 -2.09 -7.80
CA SER A 53 10.21 -3.09 -8.07
C SER A 53 11.03 -3.27 -6.80
N ASP A 54 11.34 -4.52 -6.47
CA ASP A 54 12.27 -4.80 -5.39
C ASP A 54 13.72 -4.44 -5.79
N PHE A 55 14.57 -4.13 -4.83
CA PHE A 55 15.90 -3.58 -5.05
C PHE A 55 16.98 -4.65 -5.25
N LEU A 56 16.76 -5.90 -4.81
CA LEU A 56 17.76 -6.98 -4.86
C LEU A 56 17.24 -8.26 -5.55
N GLY A 57 17.90 -8.65 -6.64
CA GLY A 57 17.67 -9.90 -7.39
C GLY A 57 17.65 -9.70 -8.91
N PRO A 58 17.89 -10.75 -9.73
CA PRO A 58 18.02 -10.64 -11.20
C PRO A 58 16.70 -10.35 -11.95
N GLY A 59 15.67 -9.85 -11.27
CA GLY A 59 14.39 -9.49 -11.86
C GLY A 59 13.80 -8.27 -11.18
N GLN A 60 14.12 -7.08 -11.68
CA GLN A 60 13.47 -5.81 -11.30
C GLN A 60 12.04 -5.70 -11.86
N SER A 61 11.29 -6.80 -11.90
CA SER A 61 9.92 -6.79 -12.39
C SER A 61 9.04 -6.05 -11.41
N ARG A 62 8.24 -5.10 -11.93
CA ARG A 62 7.21 -4.43 -11.13
C ARG A 62 6.20 -5.46 -10.65
N VAL A 63 5.85 -5.36 -9.38
CA VAL A 63 4.77 -6.14 -8.77
C VAL A 63 3.66 -5.21 -8.28
N PHE A 64 2.46 -5.75 -8.12
CA PHE A 64 1.39 -5.03 -7.43
C PHE A 64 1.82 -4.75 -5.97
N TYR A 65 1.79 -3.48 -5.59
CA TYR A 65 2.21 -3.01 -4.27
C TYR A 65 1.09 -2.32 -3.49
N GLY A 66 0.02 -1.92 -4.17
CA GLY A 66 -1.09 -1.25 -3.52
C GLY A 66 -2.03 -0.57 -4.50
N PHE A 67 -2.87 0.32 -3.99
CA PHE A 67 -3.82 1.05 -4.79
C PHE A 67 -4.20 2.41 -4.18
N VAL A 68 -4.73 3.27 -5.04
CA VAL A 68 -5.45 4.48 -4.68
C VAL A 68 -6.94 4.23 -4.89
N ALA A 69 -7.74 4.51 -3.87
CA ALA A 69 -9.20 4.46 -3.95
C ALA A 69 -9.81 5.80 -3.55
N ALA A 70 -11.01 6.09 -4.04
CA ALA A 70 -11.78 7.26 -3.65
C ALA A 70 -13.24 6.88 -3.39
N GLY A 71 -13.83 7.45 -2.35
CA GLY A 71 -15.17 7.11 -1.90
C GLY A 71 -15.47 7.56 -0.48
N GLY A 72 -16.51 6.99 0.12
CA GLY A 72 -16.95 7.29 1.49
C GLY A 72 -17.69 8.63 1.64
N ASP A 73 -18.16 8.88 2.87
CA ASP A 73 -18.76 10.14 3.32
C ASP A 73 -18.16 10.53 4.69
N PRO A 74 -17.34 11.60 4.76
CA PRO A 74 -16.98 12.50 3.66
C PRO A 74 -16.12 11.80 2.60
N LYS A 75 -16.19 12.31 1.37
CA LYS A 75 -15.42 11.78 0.24
C LYS A 75 -13.92 11.86 0.55
N THR A 76 -13.29 10.69 0.65
CA THR A 76 -11.91 10.51 1.10
C THR A 76 -11.11 9.76 0.04
N ALA A 77 -9.87 10.19 -0.20
CA ALA A 77 -8.89 9.44 -0.98
C ALA A 77 -8.06 8.54 -0.04
N VAL A 78 -7.89 7.28 -0.41
CA VAL A 78 -7.13 6.29 0.37
C VAL A 78 -5.98 5.80 -0.47
N VAL A 79 -4.78 5.83 0.09
CA VAL A 79 -3.59 5.19 -0.46
C VAL A 79 -3.28 3.98 0.43
N ALA A 80 -3.51 2.78 -0.10
CA ALA A 80 -3.29 1.53 0.62
C ALA A 80 -2.10 0.80 0.02
N LEU A 81 -1.08 0.55 0.85
CA LEU A 81 0.12 -0.19 0.47
C LEU A 81 0.11 -1.54 1.19
N ARG A 82 0.44 -2.62 0.48
CA ARG A 82 0.59 -3.93 1.11
C ARG A 82 1.86 -3.95 1.97
N GLY A 83 1.84 -4.81 2.98
CA GLY A 83 3.07 -5.17 3.70
C GLY A 83 3.89 -6.23 2.97
N THR A 84 4.97 -6.63 3.65
CA THR A 84 5.87 -7.71 3.26
C THR A 84 5.14 -9.04 3.21
N ALA A 85 5.27 -9.77 2.09
CA ALA A 85 4.58 -11.03 1.84
C ALA A 85 5.44 -12.26 2.14
N THR A 86 6.78 -12.16 2.08
CA THR A 86 7.69 -13.30 2.30
C THR A 86 8.79 -12.99 3.31
N THR A 87 9.25 -14.02 4.01
CA THR A 87 10.41 -13.96 4.93
C THR A 87 11.73 -13.58 4.22
N THR A 88 11.79 -13.68 2.89
CA THR A 88 12.96 -13.25 2.10
C THR A 88 13.03 -11.72 1.98
N GLU A 89 11.89 -11.04 1.81
CA GLU A 89 11.81 -9.56 1.82
C GLU A 89 12.17 -9.00 3.22
N TRP A 90 11.97 -9.74 4.31
CA TRP A 90 12.45 -9.36 5.65
C TRP A 90 13.98 -9.51 5.82
N TRP A 91 14.66 -10.27 4.98
CA TRP A 91 16.13 -10.37 4.99
C TRP A 91 16.78 -9.13 4.35
N ASP A 92 16.07 -8.49 3.42
CA ASP A 92 16.42 -7.16 2.91
C ASP A 92 16.28 -6.07 3.99
N ASP A 93 15.37 -6.26 4.96
CA ASP A 93 15.20 -5.35 6.10
C ASP A 93 16.36 -5.34 7.12
N LEU A 94 17.31 -6.27 7.03
CA LEU A 94 18.51 -6.28 7.88
C LEU A 94 19.64 -5.37 7.36
N HIS A 95 19.46 -4.76 6.18
CA HIS A 95 20.41 -3.80 5.56
C HIS A 95 19.89 -2.34 5.58
N TRP A 96 19.15 -1.96 6.63
CA TRP A 96 18.65 -0.60 6.82
C TRP A 96 19.77 0.40 7.17
N ASP A 97 20.56 0.79 6.17
CA ASP A 97 21.40 1.98 6.30
C ASP A 97 20.56 3.25 6.16
N LEU A 98 20.93 4.28 6.92
CA LEU A 98 20.33 5.60 6.76
C LEU A 98 20.69 6.17 5.39
N VAL A 99 19.68 6.57 4.63
CA VAL A 99 19.87 7.32 3.38
C VAL A 99 19.59 8.80 3.61
N PRO A 100 20.31 9.71 2.94
CA PRO A 100 20.01 11.15 3.01
C PRO A 100 18.58 11.44 2.54
N PHE A 101 17.81 12.15 3.35
CA PHE A 101 16.51 12.69 2.95
C PHE A 101 16.67 14.15 2.53
N THR A 102 16.47 14.45 1.25
CA THR A 102 16.44 15.83 0.76
C THR A 102 15.11 16.47 1.18
N GLN A 103 15.17 17.44 2.09
CA GLN A 103 13.98 18.22 2.46
C GLN A 103 13.44 18.97 1.24
N VAL A 104 12.15 18.84 1.00
CA VAL A 104 11.42 19.68 0.05
C VAL A 104 11.05 20.97 0.78
N PRO A 105 11.41 22.16 0.26
CA PRO A 105 11.00 23.43 0.86
C PRO A 105 9.48 23.56 0.90
N ASP A 106 8.96 24.23 1.94
CA ASP A 106 7.54 24.56 2.08
C ASP A 106 7.03 25.52 0.99
#